data_AF-A0A851GYF1-F1
#
_entry.id   AF-A0A851GYF1-F1
#
_cell.length_a   1.000
_cell.length_b   1.000
_cell.length_c   1.000
_cell.angle_alpha   90.00
_cell.angle_beta   90.00
_cell.angle_gamma   90.00
#
_symmetry.space_group_name_H-M   'P 1'
#
loop_
_entity.id
_entity.type
_entity.pdbx_description
1 polymer ?
#
loop_
_entity_poly.entity_id
_entity_poly.type
_entity_poly.pdbx_seq_one_letter_code
_entity_poly.pdbx_strand_id
1 'polypeptide(L)'
;MKTRSCTLLVNATGQLLQQHAFDHLSDEKLSRMNSCLHKLGNQQQHDDVRKIEHELLNYCKEANLYVETATPHSLQQWFAVMSSYGESPMFMMGPHLQEEAE
;
A
#
# COMPACT_ATOMS: atom_id res chain seq x y z
N MET A 1 5.94 18.21 6.21
CA MET A 1 5.28 16.98 6.73
C MET A 1 5.44 15.76 5.80
N LYS A 2 6.49 15.65 4.97
CA LYS A 2 6.60 14.59 3.94
C LYS A 2 7.26 13.29 4.43
N THR A 3 8.19 13.38 5.37
CA THR A 3 8.91 12.22 5.93
C THR A 3 8.00 11.28 6.73
N ARG A 4 6.92 11.80 7.33
CA ARG A 4 5.97 10.97 8.08
C ARG A 4 5.15 10.05 7.18
N SER A 5 4.78 10.51 5.98
CA SER A 5 3.97 9.72 5.04
C SER A 5 4.70 8.47 4.55
N CYS A 6 6.00 8.58 4.23
CA CYS A 6 6.80 7.45 3.75
C CYS A 6 6.93 6.35 4.81
N THR A 7 7.21 6.70 6.07
CA THR A 7 7.29 5.72 7.16
C THR A 7 5.95 5.04 7.41
N LEU A 8 4.84 5.78 7.32
CA LEU A 8 3.50 5.21 7.46
C LEU A 8 3.16 4.28 6.29
N LEU A 9 3.57 4.62 5.06
CA LEU A 9 3.43 3.77 3.89
C LEU A 9 4.16 2.45 4.04
N VAL A 10 5.43 2.48 4.44
CA VAL A 10 6.23 1.27 4.66
C VAL A 10 5.60 0.38 5.73
N ASN A 11 5.12 0.97 6.83
CA ASN A 11 4.47 0.23 7.90
C ASN A 11 3.14 -0.41 7.46
N ALA A 12 2.26 0.37 6.82
CA ALA A 12 0.95 -0.14 6.38
C ALA A 12 1.11 -1.23 5.32
N THR A 13 1.98 -1.02 4.34
CA THR A 13 2.26 -2.01 3.30
C THR A 13 2.92 -3.26 3.88
N GLY A 14 3.85 -3.12 4.82
CA GLY A 14 4.50 -4.24 5.49
C GLY A 14 3.51 -5.12 6.25
N GLN A 15 2.55 -4.51 6.96
CA GLN A 15 1.49 -5.25 7.64
C GLN A 15 0.58 -6.00 6.66
N LEU A 16 0.16 -5.36 5.57
CA LEU A 16 -0.65 -6.00 4.53
C LEU A 16 0.10 -7.17 3.87
N LEU A 17 1.42 -7.04 3.68
CA LEU A 17 2.26 -8.10 3.17
C LEU A 17 2.36 -9.30 4.14
N GLN A 18 2.48 -9.03 5.44
CA GLN A 18 2.42 -10.08 6.47
C GLN A 18 1.05 -10.77 6.54
N GLN A 19 0.00 -10.07 6.14
CA GLN A 19 -1.36 -10.60 6.07
C GLN A 19 -1.67 -11.32 4.76
N HIS A 20 -0.67 -11.55 3.89
CA HIS A 20 -0.88 -12.15 2.58
C HIS A 20 -1.91 -11.38 1.71
N ALA A 21 -2.08 -10.07 1.96
CA ALA A 21 -3.00 -9.23 1.20
C ALA A 21 -2.51 -8.94 -0.23
N PHE A 22 -1.29 -9.35 -0.55
CA PHE A 22 -0.66 -9.21 -1.87
C PHE A 22 -0.37 -10.55 -2.54
N ASP A 23 -0.73 -11.69 -1.94
CA ASP A 23 -0.36 -13.04 -2.42
C ASP A 23 -0.91 -13.36 -3.82
N HIS A 24 -1.95 -12.63 -4.25
CA HIS A 24 -2.49 -12.69 -5.61
C HIS A 24 -1.63 -11.98 -6.66
N LEU A 25 -0.66 -11.16 -6.25
CA LEU A 25 0.31 -10.56 -7.16
C LEU A 25 1.37 -11.60 -7.56
N SER A 26 1.92 -11.45 -8.77
CA SER A 26 3.02 -12.31 -9.22
C SER A 26 4.25 -12.21 -8.32
N ASP A 27 5.01 -13.29 -8.18
CA ASP A 27 6.27 -13.32 -7.40
C ASP A 27 7.23 -12.18 -7.76
N GLU A 28 7.30 -11.79 -9.04
CA GLU A 28 8.10 -10.65 -9.47
C GLU A 28 7.66 -9.35 -8.78
N LYS A 29 6.36 -9.08 -8.72
CA LYS A 29 5.81 -7.89 -8.06
C LYS A 29 6.02 -7.94 -6.55
N LEU A 30 5.80 -9.09 -5.93
CA LEU A 30 6.06 -9.30 -4.50
C LEU A 30 7.53 -9.09 -4.14
N SER A 31 8.44 -9.57 -4.99
CA SER A 31 9.88 -9.35 -4.84
C SER A 31 10.25 -7.88 -4.96
N ARG A 32 9.68 -7.18 -5.96
CA ARG A 32 9.88 -5.73 -6.16
C ARG A 32 9.35 -4.92 -4.99
N MET A 33 8.14 -5.21 -4.51
CA MET A 33 7.55 -4.57 -3.33
C MET A 33 8.44 -4.73 -2.10
N ASN A 34 8.90 -5.94 -1.79
CA ASN A 34 9.84 -6.18 -0.70
C ASN A 34 11.13 -5.38 -0.87
N SER A 35 11.65 -5.29 -2.09
CA SER A 35 12.83 -4.47 -2.40
C SER A 35 12.56 -2.98 -2.13
N CYS A 36 11.40 -2.45 -2.51
CA CYS A 36 11.00 -1.08 -2.22
C CYS A 36 10.89 -0.83 -0.70
N LEU A 37 10.22 -1.73 0.03
CA LEU A 37 10.09 -1.63 1.49
C LEU A 37 11.45 -1.61 2.19
N HIS A 38 12.36 -2.48 1.77
CA HIS A 38 13.69 -2.55 2.35
C HIS A 38 14.49 -1.27 2.05
N LYS A 39 14.44 -0.76 0.81
CA LYS A 39 15.12 0.49 0.42
C LYS A 39 14.56 1.72 1.15
N LEU A 40 13.24 1.80 1.30
CA LEU A 40 12.58 2.91 2.02
C LEU A 40 12.82 2.82 3.53
N GLY A 41 12.83 1.61 4.09
CA GLY A 41 13.09 1.36 5.51
C GLY A 41 14.53 1.66 5.92
N ASN A 42 15.50 1.42 5.03
CA ASN A 42 16.91 1.65 5.36
C ASN A 42 17.38 3.10 5.21
N GLN A 43 16.55 4.03 4.70
CA GLN A 43 16.74 5.50 4.60
C GLN A 43 18.17 6.06 4.43
N GLN A 44 19.13 5.29 3.92
CA GLN A 44 20.48 5.74 3.65
C GLN A 44 20.50 6.43 2.29
N GLN A 45 20.27 7.74 2.31
CA GLN A 45 20.75 8.71 1.31
C GLN A 45 20.46 8.37 -0.16
N HIS A 46 19.23 7.98 -0.50
CA HIS A 46 18.84 7.89 -1.91
C HIS A 46 18.09 9.14 -2.35
N ASP A 47 18.63 9.84 -3.35
CA ASP A 47 17.94 10.91 -4.10
C ASP A 47 16.63 10.40 -4.75
N ASP A 48 16.54 9.07 -4.92
CA ASP A 48 15.42 8.35 -5.52
C ASP A 48 14.32 7.89 -4.54
N VAL A 49 14.32 8.29 -3.27
CA VAL A 49 13.28 7.87 -2.29
C VAL A 49 11.86 8.11 -2.83
N ARG A 50 11.63 9.24 -3.53
CA ARG A 50 10.32 9.51 -4.14
C ARG A 50 9.97 8.54 -5.28
N LYS A 51 10.96 8.11 -6.08
CA LYS A 51 10.69 7.13 -7.14
C LYS A 51 10.35 5.77 -6.56
N ILE A 52 11.06 5.35 -5.53
CA ILE A 52 10.83 4.07 -4.84
C ILE A 52 9.47 4.09 -4.12
N GLU A 53 9.11 5.22 -3.51
CA GLU A 53 7.79 5.45 -2.91
C GLU A 53 6.67 5.34 -3.96
N HIS A 54 6.84 5.98 -5.12
CA HIS A 54 5.85 5.94 -6.19
C HIS A 54 5.72 4.55 -6.83
N GLU A 55 6.83 3.81 -6.95
CA GLU A 55 6.86 2.43 -7.40
C GLU A 55 6.09 1.52 -6.43
N LEU A 56 6.33 1.67 -5.12
CA LEU A 56 5.60 0.94 -4.08
C LEU A 56 4.09 1.24 -4.14
N LEU A 57 3.72 2.53 -4.24
CA LEU A 57 2.33 2.95 -4.37
C LEU A 57 1.65 2.32 -5.58
N ASN A 58 2.34 2.25 -6.73
CA ASN A 58 1.79 1.60 -7.93
C ASN A 58 1.44 0.14 -7.68
N TYR A 59 2.34 -0.63 -7.07
CA TYR A 59 2.05 -2.03 -6.74
C TYR A 59 0.87 -2.17 -5.79
N CYS A 60 0.77 -1.27 -4.81
CA CYS A 60 -0.35 -1.30 -3.88
C CYS A 60 -1.69 -0.87 -4.51
N LYS A 61 -1.69 -0.05 -5.57
CA LYS A 61 -2.89 0.27 -6.35
C LYS A 61 -3.33 -0.90 -7.23
N GLU A 62 -2.37 -1.63 -7.79
CA GLU A 62 -2.64 -2.84 -8.56
C GLU A 62 -3.13 -3.98 -7.67
N ALA A 63 -2.74 -3.96 -6.39
CA ALA A 63 -3.25 -4.88 -5.42
C ALA A 63 -4.72 -4.60 -5.12
N ASN A 64 -5.59 -5.48 -5.60
CA ASN A 64 -6.95 -5.52 -5.09
C ASN A 64 -6.90 -6.05 -3.65
N LEU A 65 -6.84 -5.13 -2.67
CA LEU A 65 -6.82 -5.45 -1.24
C LEU A 65 -8.18 -6.02 -0.84
N TYR A 66 -8.42 -7.27 -1.16
CA TYR A 66 -9.60 -7.99 -0.74
C TYR A 66 -9.59 -8.13 0.78
N VAL A 67 -10.75 -7.82 1.36
CA VAL A 67 -11.00 -7.66 2.80
C VAL A 67 -10.83 -8.99 3.58
N GLU A 68 -10.68 -10.12 2.88
CA GLU A 68 -10.68 -11.45 3.50
C GLU A 68 -9.38 -11.78 4.25
N THR A 69 -8.23 -11.29 3.79
CA THR A 69 -6.93 -11.59 4.41
C THR A 69 -6.38 -10.43 5.26
N ALA A 70 -6.75 -9.19 4.91
CA ALA A 70 -6.33 -7.99 5.63
C ALA A 70 -7.27 -7.67 6.80
N THR A 71 -6.70 -7.32 7.96
CA THR A 71 -7.55 -6.90 9.10
C THR A 71 -8.15 -5.51 8.88
N PRO A 72 -9.32 -5.20 9.47
CA PRO A 72 -9.93 -3.88 9.37
C PRO A 72 -8.99 -2.75 9.83
N HIS A 73 -8.15 -3.02 10.83
CA HIS A 73 -7.16 -2.07 11.32
C HIS A 73 -6.08 -1.77 10.27
N SER A 74 -5.49 -2.81 9.66
CA SER A 74 -4.48 -2.64 8.59
C SER A 74 -5.05 -1.89 7.40
N LEU A 75 -6.31 -2.19 7.02
CA LEU A 75 -7.01 -1.48 5.95
C LEU A 75 -7.24 -0.01 6.30
N GLN A 76 -7.68 0.30 7.53
CA GLN A 76 -7.83 1.70 7.97
C GLN A 76 -6.51 2.48 7.93
N GLN A 77 -5.42 1.86 8.39
CA GLN A 77 -4.09 2.46 8.31
C GLN A 77 -3.68 2.69 6.86
N TRP A 78 -3.92 1.71 6.00
CA TRP A 78 -3.67 1.79 4.56
C TRP A 78 -4.44 2.93 3.91
N PHE A 79 -5.76 3.02 4.15
CA PHE A 79 -6.60 4.10 3.60
C PHE A 79 -6.17 5.47 4.10
N ALA A 80 -5.80 5.60 5.37
CA ALA A 80 -5.31 6.86 5.93
C ALA A 80 -3.99 7.29 5.25
N VAL A 81 -3.09 6.35 4.98
CA VAL A 81 -1.86 6.60 4.23
C VAL A 81 -2.18 7.05 2.81
N MET A 82 -2.98 6.28 2.08
CA MET A 82 -3.32 6.58 0.68
C MET A 82 -4.00 7.94 0.53
N SER A 83 -4.92 8.28 1.45
CA SER A 83 -5.51 9.62 1.52
C SER A 83 -4.47 10.72 1.71
N SER A 84 -3.42 10.48 2.49
CA SER A 84 -2.30 11.44 2.65
C SER A 84 -1.47 11.65 1.37
N TYR A 85 -1.51 10.69 0.44
CA TYR A 85 -0.90 10.79 -0.89
C TYR A 85 -1.85 11.38 -1.96
N GLY A 86 -3.08 11.74 -1.58
CA GLY A 86 -4.11 12.22 -2.50
C GLY A 86 -4.82 11.10 -3.28
N GLU A 87 -4.58 9.84 -2.91
CA GLU A 87 -5.23 8.68 -3.49
C GLU A 87 -6.59 8.48 -2.83
N SER A 88 -7.67 8.55 -3.61
CA SER A 88 -9.02 8.37 -3.07
C SER A 88 -9.29 6.90 -2.72
N PRO A 89 -9.80 6.61 -1.50
CA PRO A 89 -10.13 5.25 -1.08
C PRO A 89 -11.21 4.59 -1.96
N MET A 90 -12.01 5.40 -2.68
CA MET A 90 -13.04 4.92 -3.62
C MET A 90 -12.51 4.07 -4.78
N PHE A 91 -11.23 4.19 -5.17
CA PHE A 91 -10.67 3.38 -6.25
C PHE A 91 -10.07 2.05 -5.77
N MET A 92 -9.88 1.88 -4.47
CA MET A 92 -9.23 0.69 -3.88
C MET A 92 -10.22 -0.29 -3.24
N MET A 93 -11.41 0.18 -2.85
CA MET A 93 -12.54 -0.73 -2.73
C MET A 93 -13.04 -0.96 -4.15
N GLY A 94 -12.95 -2.19 -4.66
CA GLY A 94 -13.58 -2.53 -5.93
C GLY A 94 -15.06 -2.12 -5.96
N PRO A 95 -15.75 -2.18 -7.12
CA PRO A 95 -17.09 -1.62 -7.33
C PRO A 95 -18.23 -2.21 -6.47
N HIS A 96 -17.94 -2.92 -5.39
CA HIS A 96 -18.88 -3.70 -4.59
C HIS A 96 -19.59 -2.95 -3.45
N LEU A 97 -19.52 -1.62 -3.40
CA LEU A 97 -20.22 -0.82 -2.36
C LEU A 97 -21.15 0.26 -2.93
N GLN A 98 -21.60 0.13 -4.17
CA GLN A 98 -22.60 1.04 -4.75
C GLN A 98 -24.04 0.47 -4.73
N GLU A 99 -24.26 -0.77 -4.29
CA GLU A 99 -25.55 -1.46 -4.49
C GLU A 99 -26.25 -1.84 -3.17
N GLU A 100 -26.37 -0.92 -2.21
CA GLU A 100 -27.38 -1.03 -1.12
C GLU A 100 -27.85 0.38 -0.70
N ALA A 101 -28.56 1.05 -1.59
CA ALA A 101 -29.42 2.18 -1.26
C ALA A 101 -30.58 2.25 -2.26
N GLU A 102 -31.52 1.31 -2.11
CA GLU A 102 -32.88 1.44 -2.66
C GLU A 102 -33.89 1.50 -1.51
#